data_AF-A0A1F5VVC8-F1
#
_entry.id   AF-A0A1F5VVC8-F1
#
_cell.length_a   1.000
_cell.length_b   1.000
_cell.length_c   1.000
_cell.angle_alpha   90.00
_cell.angle_beta   90.00
_cell.angle_gamma   90.00
#
_symmetry.space_group_name_H-M   'P 1'
#
loop_
_entity.id
_entity.type
_entity.pdbx_description
1 polymer ?
#
loop_
_entity_poly.entity_id
_entity_poly.type
_entity_poly.pdbx_seq_one_letter_code
_entity_poly.pdbx_strand_id
1 'polypeptide(L)' 'MKYLGVARKEKGKVLMPDSFDTEKDGKLYEAVEIGGDLLLLPSPLDKERLAQIQKLSALSIKEHRKTLKGLAK' A
#
# COMPACT_ATOMS: atom_id res chain seq x y z
N MET A 1 9.90 -6.93 3.75
CA MET A 1 8.79 -6.04 4.16
C MET A 1 7.83 -6.88 4.99
N LYS A 2 7.53 -6.48 6.24
CA LYS A 2 6.51 -7.15 7.06
C LYS A 2 5.22 -6.35 6.91
N TYR A 3 4.18 -6.97 6.39
CA TYR A 3 2.86 -6.38 6.28
C TYR A 3 2.17 -6.49 7.64
N LEU A 4 1.75 -5.35 8.20
CA LEU A 4 1.14 -5.31 9.54
C LEU A 4 -0.38 -5.43 9.51
N GLY A 5 -0.99 -5.39 8.33
CA GLY A 5 -2.43 -5.37 8.17
C GLY A 5 -2.97 -3.98 7.82
N VAL A 6 -4.29 -3.89 7.76
CA VAL A 6 -5.02 -2.65 7.48
C VAL A 6 -5.45 -2.02 8.80
N ALA A 7 -5.06 -0.78 9.03
CA ALA A 7 -5.65 0.05 10.08
C ALA A 7 -6.93 0.72 9.54
N ARG A 8 -7.96 0.86 10.38
CA ARG A 8 -9.25 1.45 9.99
C ARG A 8 -9.57 2.69 10.81
N LYS A 9 -10.26 3.65 10.19
CA LYS A 9 -10.78 4.81 10.91
C LYS A 9 -12.24 4.60 11.28
N GLU A 10 -12.52 4.37 12.56
CA GLU A 10 -13.88 4.27 13.09
C GLU A 10 -14.15 5.38 14.09
N LYS A 11 -15.22 6.16 13.88
CA LYS A 11 -15.69 7.22 14.81
C LYS A 11 -14.58 8.20 15.23
N GLY A 12 -13.67 8.54 14.32
CA GLY A 12 -12.57 9.47 14.58
C GLY A 12 -11.35 8.85 15.27
N LYS A 13 -11.35 7.53 15.54
CA LYS A 13 -10.21 6.79 16.09
C LYS A 13 -9.60 5.89 15.03
N VAL A 14 -8.27 5.70 15.08
CA VAL A 14 -7.57 4.74 14.23
C VAL A 14 -7.47 3.43 15.01
N LEU A 15 -8.10 2.38 14.49
CA LEU A 15 -7.97 1.01 14.96
C LEU A 15 -6.76 0.38 14.28
N MET A 16 -5.76 0.02 15.08
CA MET A 16 -4.57 -0.67 14.60
C MET A 16 -4.86 -2.17 14.43
N PRO A 17 -4.22 -2.84 13.45
CA PRO A 17 -4.35 -4.27 13.28
C PRO A 17 -3.64 -5.04 14.41
N ASP A 18 -4.19 -6.17 14.84
CA ASP A 18 -3.68 -7.01 15.94
C ASP A 18 -2.21 -7.41 15.76
N SER A 19 -1.72 -7.50 14.52
CA SER A 19 -0.32 -7.79 14.20
C SER A 19 0.66 -6.75 14.77
N PHE A 20 0.16 -5.55 15.11
CA PHE A 20 0.94 -4.46 15.69
C PHE A 20 1.37 -4.76 17.13
N ASP A 21 0.63 -5.59 17.87
CA ASP A 21 0.98 -5.98 19.25
C ASP A 21 2.28 -6.81 19.34
N THR A 22 2.72 -7.38 18.21
CA THR A 22 3.99 -8.13 18.12
C THR A 22 5.17 -7.28 17.68
N GLU A 23 4.96 -6.00 17.37
CA GLU A 23 6.04 -5.10 16.98
C GLU A 23 6.76 -4.53 18.19
N LYS A 24 8.07 -4.33 18.04
CA LYS A 24 8.88 -3.71 19.09
C LYS A 24 8.56 -2.22 19.16
N ASP A 25 8.37 -1.74 20.38
CA ASP A 25 8.23 -0.30 20.66
C ASP A 25 9.39 0.51 20.06
N GLY A 26 9.06 1.72 19.57
CA GLY A 26 10.03 2.67 19.03
C GLY A 26 10.28 2.58 17.52
N LYS A 27 9.59 1.69 16.78
CA LYS A 27 9.66 1.68 15.32
C LYS A 27 8.79 2.78 14.71
N LEU A 28 9.38 3.55 13.79
CA LEU A 28 8.68 4.56 13.00
C LEU A 28 8.08 3.94 11.75
N TYR A 29 6.79 4.18 11.56
CA TYR A 29 6.05 3.78 10.37
C TYR A 29 5.45 5.02 9.72
N GLU A 30 5.43 5.02 8.39
CA GLU A 30 4.69 5.99 7.60
C GLU A 30 3.30 5.42 7.29
N ALA A 31 2.27 6.22 7.53
CA ALA A 31 0.89 5.85 7.27
C ALA A 31 0.45 6.39 5.90
N VAL A 32 -0.09 5.50 5.06
CA VAL A 32 -0.61 5.84 3.73
C VAL A 32 -2.08 5.42 3.66
N GLU A 33 -2.96 6.36 3.32
CA GLU A 33 -4.39 6.09 3.13
C GLU A 33 -4.68 5.66 1.68
N ILE A 34 -5.29 4.49 1.51
CA ILE A 34 -5.69 3.95 0.20
C ILE A 34 -7.13 3.45 0.32
N GLY A 35 -8.07 4.10 -0.36
CA GLY A 35 -9.47 3.65 -0.40
C GLY A 35 -10.19 3.66 0.96
N GLY A 36 -9.77 4.53 1.90
CA GLY A 36 -10.30 4.60 3.26
C GLY A 36 -9.61 3.67 4.27
N ASP A 37 -8.71 2.82 3.79
CA ASP A 37 -7.86 1.94 4.60
C ASP A 37 -6.50 2.61 4.84
N LEU A 38 -5.96 2.46 6.07
CA LEU A 38 -4.63 2.96 6.42
C LEU A 38 -3.62 1.82 6.38
N LEU A 39 -2.60 1.98 5.55
CA LEU A 39 -1.47 1.07 5.45
C LEU A 39 -0.28 1.64 6.21
N LEU A 40 0.32 0.81 7.07
CA LEU A 40 1.54 1.16 7.81
C LEU A 40 2.76 0.55 7.11
N LEU A 41 3.68 1.41 6.69
CA LEU A 41 4.89 1.02 5.97
C LEU A 41 6.14 1.40 6.78
N PRO A 42 7.19 0.57 6.81
CA PRO A 42 8.43 0.92 7.50
C PRO A 42 9.03 2.23 6.97
N SER A 43 9.44 3.11 7.88
CA SER A 43 10.11 4.37 7.54
C SER A 43 11.65 4.21 7.49
N PRO A 44 12.37 4.95 6.64
CA PRO A 44 11.86 5.88 5.63
C PRO A 44 11.34 5.17 4.38
N LEU A 45 10.23 5.66 3.84
CA LEU A 45 9.75 5.24 2.54
C LEU A 45 10.71 5.70 1.43
N ASP A 46 11.19 4.75 0.65
CA ASP A 46 11.95 5.02 -0.58
C ASP A 46 11.01 5.54 -1.67
N LYS A 47 10.83 6.87 -1.69
CA LYS A 47 9.90 7.56 -2.60
C LYS A 47 10.28 7.39 -4.07
N GLU A 48 11.59 7.33 -4.38
CA GLU A 48 12.07 7.14 -5.75
C GLU A 48 11.69 5.76 -6.27
N ARG A 49 11.94 4.72 -5.46
CA ARG A 49 11.52 3.36 -5.78
C ARG A 49 10.01 3.25 -5.93
N LEU A 50 9.22 3.87 -5.05
CA LEU A 50 7.76 3.85 -5.15
C LEU A 50 7.26 4.55 -6.42
N ALA A 51 7.83 5.68 -6.80
CA ALA A 51 7.50 6.37 -8.05
C ALA A 51 7.85 5.51 -9.28
N GLN A 52 8.98 4.80 -9.23
CA GLN A 52 9.36 3.86 -10.29
C GLN A 52 8.38 2.69 -10.39
N ILE A 53 7.98 2.09 -9.26
CA ILE A 53 6.97 1.03 -9.22
C ILE A 53 5.66 1.55 -9.81
N GLN A 54 5.19 2.72 -9.39
CA GLN A 54 3.95 3.32 -9.89
C GLN A 54 3.98 3.49 -11.42
N LYS A 55 5.09 4.00 -11.97
CA LYS A 55 5.28 4.16 -13.42
C LYS A 55 5.21 2.82 -14.16
N LEU A 56 5.92 1.80 -13.65
CA LEU A 56 5.95 0.47 -14.26
C LEU A 56 4.58 -0.23 -14.18
N SER A 57 3.88 -0.13 -13.04
CA SER A 57 2.53 -0.68 -12.88
C SER A 57 1.54 -0.03 -13.83
N ALA A 58 1.58 1.30 -14.00
CA ALA A 58 0.72 2.00 -14.95
C ALA A 58 0.96 1.53 -16.39
N LEU A 59 2.22 1.33 -16.77
CA LEU A 59 2.59 0.79 -18.09
C LEU A 59 2.06 -0.64 -18.26
N SER A 60 2.28 -1.51 -17.29
CA SER A 60 1.81 -2.90 -17.30
C SER A 60 0.29 -2.99 -17.47
N ILE A 61 -0.47 -2.21 -16.70
CA ILE A 61 -1.94 -2.15 -16.80
C ILE A 61 -2.36 -1.69 -18.21
N LYS A 62 -1.69 -0.68 -18.76
CA LYS A 62 -2.00 -0.16 -20.10
C LYS A 62 -1.76 -1.21 -21.18
N GLU A 63 -0.62 -1.89 -21.14
CA GLU A 63 -0.30 -2.94 -22.12
C GLU A 63 -1.24 -4.15 -21.96
N HIS A 64 -1.53 -4.58 -20.73
CA HIS A 64 -2.48 -5.66 -20.48
C HIS A 64 -3.90 -5.35 -20.98
N ARG A 65 -4.35 -4.09 -20.87
CA ARG A 65 -5.63 -3.68 -21.47
C ARG A 65 -5.62 -3.74 -22.99
N LYS A 66 -4.49 -3.48 -23.65
CA LYS A 66 -4.37 -3.62 -25.10
C LYS A 66 -4.46 -5.09 -25.53
N THR A 67 -3.79 -6.00 -24.80
CA THR A 67 -3.84 -7.44 -25.11
C THR A 67 -5.25 -7.98 -24.94
N LEU A 68 -5.97 -7.60 -23.87
CA LEU A 68 -7.36 -7.99 -23.66
C LEU A 68 -8.29 -7.49 -24.77
N LYS A 69 -8.11 -6.26 -25.27
CA LYS A 69 -8.86 -5.77 -26.43
C LYS A 69 -8.56 -6.54 -27.71
N GLY A 70 -7.33 -7.06 -27.86
CA GLY A 70 -6.93 -7.89 -29.00
C GLY A 70 -7.57 -9.28 -28.98
N LEU A 71 -7.85 -9.82 -27.78
CA LEU A 71 -8.48 -11.13 -27.59
C LEU A 71 -10.02 -11.11 -27.63
N ALA A 72 -10.63 -9.92 -27.56
CA ALA A 72 -12.07 -9.73 -27.63
C ALA A 72 -12.61 -9.56 -29.07
N LYS A 73 -11.76 -9.80 -30.08
CA LYS A 73 -12.12 -9.87 -31.51
C LYS A 73 -12.07 -11.31 -31.98
#